data_AF-A0A5C1MIE5-F1
#
_entry.id   AF-A0A5C1MIE5-F1
#
_cell.length_a   1.000
_cell.length_b   1.000
_cell.length_c   1.000
_cell.angle_alpha   90.00
_cell.angle_beta   90.00
_cell.angle_gamma   90.00
#
_symmetry.space_group_name_H-M   'P 1'
#
loop_
_entity.id
_entity.type
_entity.pdbx_description
1 polymer ?
#
loop_
_entity_poly.entity_id
_entity_poly.type
_entity_poly.pdbx_seq_one_letter_code
_entity_poly.pdbx_strand_id
1 'polypeptide(L)'
;MPILRQIAQLGQPVLRQETARVGDPADPLLQALIEDMLATMTEANGVGIAAPQVYEPLRLFIVASRPNPRYPQAPAMAPTAMLDPEIIWQSDETEAGWEGCLSVPGIRGLVPRSLRIGVRYRSRRGEVCEEELSGFIARVFQHEYDHISGLVFLDRVANNRDLVSEREYLRLVSA
;
A
#
# COMPACT_ATOMS: atom_id res chain seq x y z
N MET A 1 9.87 12.02 -18.46
CA MET A 1 10.50 10.97 -17.63
C MET A 1 9.94 11.11 -16.24
N PRO A 2 9.57 10.00 -15.56
CA PRO A 2 9.08 10.09 -14.19
C PRO A 2 10.16 10.65 -13.26
N ILE A 3 9.74 11.37 -12.24
CA ILE A 3 10.60 11.85 -11.16
C ILE A 3 10.41 10.98 -9.92
N LEU A 4 11.49 10.76 -9.18
CA LEU A 4 11.41 10.10 -7.87
C LEU A 4 10.89 11.11 -6.85
N ARG A 5 9.76 10.78 -6.23
CA ARG A 5 9.14 11.63 -5.20
C ARG A 5 9.70 11.31 -3.83
N GLN A 6 9.74 12.33 -2.98
CA GLN A 6 10.06 12.14 -1.57
C GLN A 6 8.94 11.33 -0.91
N ILE A 7 9.32 10.29 -0.17
CA ILE A 7 8.37 9.50 0.62
C ILE A 7 8.19 10.16 2.00
N ALA A 8 6.97 10.60 2.29
CA ALA A 8 6.58 11.12 3.58
C ALA A 8 6.84 10.08 4.68
N GLN A 9 7.48 10.52 5.75
CA GLN A 9 7.88 9.68 6.89
C GLN A 9 6.87 9.83 8.05
N LEU A 10 6.80 8.83 8.93
CA LEU A 10 5.95 8.85 10.11
C LEU A 10 6.11 10.16 10.89
N GLY A 11 4.98 10.78 11.25
CA GLY A 11 4.94 12.11 11.89
C GLY A 11 4.65 13.24 10.90
N GLN A 12 4.79 13.02 9.60
CA GLN A 12 4.34 13.98 8.58
C GLN A 12 2.80 14.08 8.58
N PRO A 13 2.21 15.30 8.64
CA PRO A 13 0.76 15.47 8.70
C PRO A 13 -0.01 14.84 7.55
N VAL A 14 0.57 14.79 6.34
CA VAL A 14 -0.09 14.25 5.14
C VAL A 14 -0.50 12.78 5.29
N LEU A 15 0.22 12.00 6.10
CA LEU A 15 -0.11 10.59 6.38
C LEU A 15 -1.35 10.43 7.27
N ARG A 16 -1.87 11.52 7.84
CA ARG A 16 -3.04 11.58 8.72
C ARG A 16 -4.21 12.36 8.12
N GLN A 17 -4.04 12.90 6.91
CA GLN A 17 -5.06 13.71 6.26
C GLN A 17 -6.10 12.83 5.56
N GLU A 18 -7.35 13.29 5.55
CA GLU A 18 -8.38 12.75 4.67
C GLU A 18 -8.01 13.03 3.21
N THR A 19 -8.25 12.04 2.35
CA THR A 19 -7.91 12.14 0.92
C THR A 19 -9.13 12.49 0.08
N ALA A 20 -8.91 13.30 -0.95
CA ALA A 20 -9.92 13.67 -1.92
C ALA A 20 -10.09 12.58 -2.99
N ARG A 21 -11.30 12.50 -3.57
CA ARG A 21 -11.55 11.63 -4.72
C ARG A 21 -10.69 12.03 -5.92
N VAL A 22 -10.32 11.04 -6.72
CA VAL A 22 -9.54 11.26 -7.93
C VAL A 22 -10.42 11.87 -9.03
N GLY A 23 -9.88 12.85 -9.76
CA GLY A 23 -10.57 13.51 -10.88
C GLY A 23 -10.68 12.65 -12.14
N ASP A 24 -10.50 13.29 -13.29
CA ASP A 24 -10.50 12.64 -14.61
C ASP A 24 -9.26 11.74 -14.75
N PRO A 25 -9.43 10.42 -14.97
CA PRO A 25 -8.34 9.50 -15.26
C PRO A 25 -7.49 9.93 -16.46
N ALA A 26 -8.05 10.67 -17.43
CA ALA A 26 -7.31 11.16 -18.59
C ALA A 26 -6.46 12.41 -18.32
N ASP A 27 -6.54 13.01 -17.13
CA ASP A 27 -5.76 14.20 -16.77
C ASP A 27 -4.24 13.89 -16.88
N PRO A 28 -3.49 14.63 -17.72
CA PRO A 28 -2.05 14.45 -17.85
C PRO A 28 -1.27 14.58 -16.53
N LEU A 29 -1.73 15.41 -15.60
CA LEU A 29 -1.07 15.58 -14.29
C LEU A 29 -1.25 14.34 -13.41
N LEU A 30 -2.44 13.76 -13.41
CA LEU A 30 -2.71 12.49 -12.72
C LEU A 30 -1.90 11.35 -13.34
N GLN A 31 -1.83 11.29 -14.67
CA GLN A 31 -1.03 10.29 -15.37
C GLN A 31 0.46 10.42 -15.04
N ALA A 32 0.99 11.65 -14.96
CA ALA A 32 2.36 11.90 -14.53
C ALA A 32 2.58 11.49 -13.06
N LEU A 33 1.63 11.79 -12.17
CA LEU A 33 1.69 11.36 -10.77
C LEU A 33 1.76 9.83 -10.65
N ILE A 34 0.94 9.09 -11.40
CA ILE A 34 0.96 7.62 -11.39
C ILE A 34 2.33 7.10 -11.82
N GLU A 35 2.93 7.67 -12.87
CA GLU A 35 4.29 7.30 -13.32
C GLU A 35 5.36 7.60 -12.26
N ASP A 36 5.28 8.77 -11.62
CA ASP A 36 6.20 9.15 -10.54
C ASP A 36 6.07 8.18 -9.35
N MET A 37 4.85 7.82 -8.96
CA MET A 37 4.57 6.85 -7.90
C MET A 37 5.10 5.45 -8.24
N LEU A 38 4.90 4.98 -9.48
CA LEU A 38 5.46 3.71 -9.97
C LEU A 38 6.98 3.67 -9.88
N ALA A 39 7.64 4.74 -10.34
CA ALA A 39 9.10 4.86 -10.29
C ALA A 39 9.60 4.90 -8.83
N THR A 40 8.95 5.71 -7.98
CA THR A 40 9.28 5.87 -6.55
C THR A 40 9.14 4.54 -5.79
N MET A 41 8.02 3.83 -5.97
CA MET A 41 7.79 2.51 -5.36
C MET A 41 8.83 1.50 -5.82
N THR A 42 9.15 1.49 -7.11
CA THR A 42 10.12 0.56 -7.70
C THR A 42 11.51 0.77 -7.12
N GLU A 43 11.99 2.01 -7.08
CA GLU A 43 13.29 2.37 -6.50
C GLU A 43 13.36 1.98 -5.01
N ALA A 44 12.28 2.21 -4.26
CA ALA A 44 12.21 1.88 -2.84
C ALA A 44 11.98 0.39 -2.54
N ASN A 45 11.96 -0.49 -3.56
CA ASN A 45 11.61 -1.91 -3.45
C ASN A 45 10.25 -2.15 -2.75
N GLY A 46 9.31 -1.24 -2.95
CA GLY A 46 7.94 -1.33 -2.44
C GLY A 46 7.10 -2.38 -3.17
N VAL A 47 6.11 -2.91 -2.46
CA VAL A 47 5.00 -3.70 -3.02
C VAL A 47 3.70 -2.87 -3.10
N GLY A 48 3.73 -1.67 -2.56
CA GLY A 48 2.64 -0.72 -2.69
C GLY A 48 3.14 0.69 -2.40
N ILE A 49 2.38 1.67 -2.90
CA ILE A 49 2.54 3.06 -2.51
C ILE A 49 1.21 3.81 -2.68
N ALA A 50 0.84 4.60 -1.68
CA ALA A 50 -0.32 5.47 -1.71
C ALA A 50 0.07 6.93 -1.99
N ALA A 51 -0.80 7.68 -2.66
CA ALA A 51 -0.57 9.08 -3.01
C ALA A 51 -0.23 9.96 -1.79
N PRO A 52 -0.83 9.77 -0.59
CA PRO A 52 -0.42 10.51 0.61
C PRO A 52 1.05 10.31 0.98
N GLN A 53 1.63 9.15 0.67
CA GLN A 53 3.05 8.89 0.93
C GLN A 53 3.97 9.70 0.03
N VAL A 54 3.48 10.27 -1.07
CA VAL A 54 4.21 11.19 -1.93
C VAL A 54 3.66 12.62 -1.88
N TYR A 55 3.04 12.97 -0.74
CA TYR A 55 2.46 14.28 -0.42
C TYR A 55 1.24 14.70 -1.26
N GLU A 56 0.56 13.74 -1.89
CA GLU A 56 -0.63 14.01 -2.69
C GLU A 56 -1.87 13.43 -1.98
N PRO A 57 -2.77 14.25 -1.40
CA PRO A 57 -3.91 13.78 -0.61
C PRO A 57 -5.06 13.30 -1.51
N LEU A 58 -4.79 12.32 -2.37
CA LEU A 58 -5.74 11.71 -3.30
C LEU A 58 -6.02 10.25 -2.91
N ARG A 59 -7.24 9.79 -3.20
CA ARG A 59 -7.66 8.38 -3.10
C ARG A 59 -7.07 7.56 -4.24
N LEU A 60 -5.75 7.49 -4.29
CA LEU A 60 -4.97 6.80 -5.31
C LEU A 60 -3.89 6.00 -4.62
N PHE A 61 -3.77 4.72 -4.98
CA PHE A 61 -2.60 3.94 -4.63
C PHE A 61 -2.26 2.93 -5.72
N ILE A 62 -1.08 2.36 -5.61
CA ILE A 62 -0.59 1.31 -6.49
C ILE A 62 -0.38 0.07 -5.64
N VAL A 63 -0.91 -1.06 -6.11
CA VAL A 63 -0.59 -2.38 -5.58
C VAL A 63 0.27 -3.10 -6.60
N ALA A 64 1.38 -3.66 -6.14
CA ALA A 64 2.27 -4.49 -6.93
C ALA A 64 2.74 -5.65 -6.08
N SER A 65 3.27 -6.69 -6.71
CA SER A 65 3.94 -7.72 -5.92
C SER A 65 4.98 -8.42 -6.76
N ARG A 66 6.16 -8.56 -6.18
CA ARG A 66 7.23 -9.39 -6.72
C ARG A 66 8.20 -9.70 -5.59
N PRO A 67 8.86 -10.85 -5.60
CA PRO A 67 9.99 -11.11 -4.73
C PRO A 67 10.98 -9.95 -4.77
N ASN A 68 11.34 -9.42 -3.60
CA ASN A 68 12.32 -8.34 -3.45
C ASN A 68 13.00 -8.43 -2.07
N PRO A 69 14.06 -7.65 -1.79
CA PRO A 69 14.77 -7.74 -0.52
C PRO A 69 13.91 -7.48 0.73
N ARG A 70 12.81 -6.70 0.61
CA ARG A 70 11.87 -6.41 1.71
C ARG A 70 10.82 -7.50 1.91
N TYR A 71 10.51 -8.26 0.84
CA TYR A 71 9.53 -9.36 0.82
C TYR A 71 10.01 -10.48 -0.13
N PRO A 72 10.93 -11.36 0.32
CA PRO A 72 11.56 -12.36 -0.56
C PRO A 72 10.61 -13.42 -1.12
N GLN A 73 9.50 -13.67 -0.43
CA GLN A 73 8.50 -14.70 -0.77
C GLN A 73 7.22 -14.11 -1.37
N ALA A 74 7.18 -12.82 -1.69
CA ALA A 74 5.99 -12.17 -2.23
C ALA A 74 5.57 -12.82 -3.58
N PRO A 75 4.27 -13.11 -3.79
CA PRO A 75 3.78 -13.59 -5.08
C PRO A 75 3.97 -12.53 -6.18
N ALA A 76 3.80 -12.90 -7.44
CA ALA A 76 3.88 -11.95 -8.55
C ALA A 76 2.51 -11.30 -8.82
N MET A 77 2.49 -9.98 -8.93
CA MET A 77 1.37 -9.16 -9.41
C MET A 77 1.96 -7.94 -10.13
N ALA A 78 1.49 -7.68 -11.35
CA ALA A 78 1.88 -6.48 -12.08
C ALA A 78 1.45 -5.22 -11.30
N PRO A 79 2.24 -4.13 -11.33
CA PRO A 79 1.83 -2.87 -10.71
C PRO A 79 0.51 -2.36 -11.29
N THR A 80 -0.49 -2.19 -10.42
CA THR A 80 -1.84 -1.73 -10.79
C THR A 80 -2.16 -0.47 -10.01
N ALA A 81 -2.35 0.64 -10.74
CA ALA A 81 -2.85 1.89 -10.17
C ALA A 81 -4.37 1.80 -9.99
N MET A 82 -4.82 2.05 -8.77
CA MET A 82 -6.21 1.93 -8.35
C MET A 82 -6.72 3.29 -7.89
N LEU A 83 -7.67 3.84 -8.65
CA LEU A 83 -8.25 5.17 -8.42
C LEU A 83 -9.59 5.02 -7.70
N ASP A 84 -9.82 5.83 -6.66
CA ASP A 84 -10.96 5.72 -5.74
C ASP A 84 -11.27 4.29 -5.29
N PRO A 85 -10.28 3.53 -4.79
CA PRO A 85 -10.52 2.17 -4.36
C PRO A 85 -11.47 2.10 -3.16
N GLU A 86 -12.23 1.01 -3.11
CA GLU A 86 -13.24 0.67 -2.10
C GLU A 86 -13.12 -0.83 -1.78
N ILE A 87 -13.27 -1.18 -0.49
CA ILE A 87 -13.46 -2.57 -0.08
C ILE A 87 -14.97 -2.79 0.06
N ILE A 88 -15.56 -3.56 -0.85
CA ILE A 88 -17.01 -3.78 -0.95
C ILE A 88 -17.49 -4.94 -0.06
N TRP A 89 -16.59 -5.87 0.29
CA TRP A 89 -16.81 -6.87 1.34
C TRP A 89 -15.47 -7.39 1.89
N GLN A 90 -15.48 -7.95 3.09
CA GLN A 90 -14.32 -8.56 3.74
C GLN A 90 -14.71 -9.90 4.38
N SER A 91 -13.78 -10.85 4.40
CA SER A 91 -13.99 -12.11 5.15
C SER A 91 -13.89 -11.87 6.65
N ASP A 92 -14.71 -12.60 7.43
CA ASP A 92 -14.58 -12.69 8.89
C ASP A 92 -13.29 -13.39 9.32
N GLU A 93 -12.77 -14.29 8.47
CA GLU A 93 -11.47 -14.93 8.69
C GLU A 93 -10.33 -13.91 8.53
N THR A 94 -9.49 -13.82 9.55
CA THR A 94 -8.34 -12.91 9.61
C THR A 94 -7.04 -13.66 9.84
N GLU A 95 -5.96 -13.15 9.27
CA GLU A 95 -4.61 -13.63 9.53
C GLU A 95 -3.69 -12.48 9.97
N ALA A 96 -2.83 -12.78 10.96
CA ALA A 96 -1.77 -11.89 11.38
C ALA A 96 -0.55 -12.09 10.46
N GLY A 97 -0.01 -11.00 9.91
CA GLY A 97 1.12 -11.08 8.99
C GLY A 97 2.03 -9.86 9.12
N TRP A 98 3.30 -10.06 8.79
CA TRP A 98 4.32 -9.02 8.92
C TRP A 98 4.16 -7.95 7.84
N GLU A 99 3.97 -6.71 8.28
CA GLU A 99 3.92 -5.52 7.43
C GLU A 99 5.12 -4.62 7.69
N GLY A 100 5.60 -3.99 6.63
CA GLY A 100 6.47 -2.83 6.70
C GLY A 100 5.98 -1.76 5.76
N CYS A 101 6.29 -0.50 6.05
CA CYS A 101 5.82 0.65 5.29
C CYS A 101 7.01 1.49 4.82
N LEU A 102 6.94 2.04 3.61
CA LEU A 102 7.98 2.96 3.10
C LEU A 102 8.05 4.26 3.93
N SER A 103 6.94 4.64 4.57
CA SER A 103 6.84 5.79 5.47
C SER A 103 7.29 5.50 6.91
N VAL A 104 7.57 4.25 7.26
CA VAL A 104 8.00 3.84 8.62
C VAL A 104 9.24 2.96 8.50
N PRO A 105 10.40 3.52 8.13
CA PRO A 105 11.60 2.75 7.86
C PRO A 105 12.12 2.04 9.11
N GLY A 106 12.67 0.85 8.91
CA GLY A 106 13.35 0.08 9.96
C GLY A 106 12.42 -0.66 10.95
N ILE A 107 11.10 -0.51 10.85
CA ILE A 107 10.13 -1.16 11.72
C ILE A 107 9.23 -2.10 10.89
N ARG A 108 8.95 -3.27 11.45
CA ARG A 108 7.93 -4.21 10.99
C ARG A 108 6.93 -4.47 12.10
N GLY A 109 5.68 -4.71 11.74
CA GLY A 109 4.63 -5.08 12.70
C GLY A 109 3.85 -6.29 12.25
N LEU A 110 3.47 -7.15 13.18
CA LEU A 110 2.53 -8.24 12.93
C LEU A 110 1.10 -7.66 13.01
N VAL A 111 0.42 -7.60 11.86
CA VAL A 111 -0.88 -6.90 11.73
C VAL A 111 -1.97 -7.89 11.32
N PRO A 112 -3.10 -7.96 12.04
CA PRO A 112 -4.25 -8.74 11.61
C PRO A 112 -4.96 -8.06 10.42
N ARG A 113 -5.24 -8.84 9.37
CA ARG A 113 -5.98 -8.42 8.16
C ARG A 113 -7.00 -9.49 7.79
N SER A 114 -8.09 -9.09 7.13
CA SER A 114 -9.00 -10.07 6.50
C SER A 114 -8.25 -10.84 5.42
N LEU A 115 -8.40 -12.16 5.42
CA LEU A 115 -7.71 -13.05 4.49
C LEU A 115 -8.16 -12.83 3.04
N ARG A 116 -9.43 -12.47 2.85
CA ARG A 116 -10.04 -12.19 1.55
C ARG A 116 -10.85 -10.91 1.59
N ILE A 117 -10.83 -10.19 0.50
CA ILE A 117 -11.57 -8.95 0.31
C ILE A 117 -12.14 -8.89 -1.10
N GLY A 118 -13.35 -8.35 -1.24
CA GLY A 118 -13.85 -7.88 -2.52
C GLY A 118 -13.53 -6.41 -2.66
N VAL A 119 -12.95 -6.01 -3.79
CA VAL A 119 -12.56 -4.63 -4.04
C VAL A 119 -13.22 -4.09 -5.29
N ARG A 120 -13.49 -2.78 -5.28
CA ARG A 120 -13.90 -1.99 -6.44
C ARG A 120 -12.95 -0.81 -6.60
N TYR A 121 -12.54 -0.50 -7.81
CA TYR A 121 -11.76 0.69 -8.12
C TYR A 121 -11.94 1.11 -9.58
N ARG A 122 -11.45 2.29 -9.94
CA ARG A 122 -11.26 2.69 -11.35
C ARG A 122 -9.82 2.42 -11.75
N SER A 123 -9.62 1.78 -12.91
CA SER A 123 -8.29 1.56 -13.47
C SER A 123 -7.63 2.90 -13.86
N ARG A 124 -6.35 2.87 -14.20
CA ARG A 124 -5.62 4.02 -14.77
C ARG A 124 -6.31 4.63 -16.01
N ARG A 125 -7.14 3.85 -16.72
CA ARG A 125 -7.92 4.29 -17.89
C ARG A 125 -9.34 4.73 -17.53
N GLY A 126 -9.72 4.65 -16.26
CA GLY A 126 -11.05 5.01 -15.76
C GLY A 126 -12.10 3.90 -15.82
N GLU A 127 -11.72 2.69 -16.25
CA GLU A 127 -12.62 1.55 -16.30
C GLU A 127 -12.94 1.06 -14.88
N VAL A 128 -14.20 0.74 -14.59
CA VAL A 128 -14.56 0.17 -13.29
C VAL A 128 -14.11 -1.28 -13.24
N CYS A 129 -13.34 -1.62 -12.22
CA CYS A 129 -12.86 -2.97 -11.94
C CYS A 129 -13.44 -3.45 -10.61
N GLU A 130 -13.91 -4.69 -10.59
CA GLU A 130 -14.30 -5.41 -9.37
C GLU A 130 -13.61 -6.77 -9.35
N GLU A 131 -12.94 -7.12 -8.25
CA GLU A 131 -12.23 -8.39 -8.13
C GLU A 131 -12.13 -8.85 -6.66
N GLU A 132 -11.92 -10.16 -6.47
CA GLU A 132 -11.59 -10.74 -5.17
C GLU A 132 -10.07 -10.84 -5.03
N LEU A 133 -9.53 -10.29 -3.95
CA LEU A 133 -8.12 -10.41 -3.59
C LEU A 133 -7.99 -11.29 -2.34
N SER A 134 -6.91 -12.05 -2.26
CA SER A 134 -6.61 -12.91 -1.11
C SER A 134 -5.13 -12.90 -0.72
N GLY A 135 -4.84 -13.36 0.49
CA GLY A 135 -3.48 -13.54 1.00
C GLY A 135 -2.64 -12.27 0.96
N PHE A 136 -1.41 -12.37 0.46
CA PHE A 136 -0.46 -11.25 0.45
C PHE A 136 -0.98 -10.03 -0.33
N ILE A 137 -1.66 -10.24 -1.46
CA ILE A 137 -2.18 -9.14 -2.28
C ILE A 137 -3.33 -8.42 -1.56
N ALA A 138 -4.24 -9.16 -0.91
CA ALA A 138 -5.27 -8.56 -0.07
C ALA A 138 -4.69 -7.74 1.09
N ARG A 139 -3.59 -8.22 1.69
CA ARG A 139 -2.87 -7.49 2.74
C ARG A 139 -2.28 -6.19 2.24
N VAL A 140 -1.58 -6.20 1.09
CA VAL A 140 -1.02 -4.98 0.49
C VAL A 140 -2.15 -4.00 0.16
N PHE A 141 -3.25 -4.45 -0.44
CA PHE A 141 -4.39 -3.57 -0.71
C PHE A 141 -4.94 -2.93 0.57
N GLN A 142 -5.17 -3.71 1.63
CA GLN A 142 -5.68 -3.18 2.91
C GLN A 142 -4.70 -2.20 3.56
N HIS A 143 -3.38 -2.42 3.40
CA HIS A 143 -2.34 -1.49 3.85
C HIS A 143 -2.41 -0.15 3.09
N GLU A 144 -2.50 -0.17 1.77
CA GLU A 144 -2.59 1.07 0.99
C GLU A 144 -3.95 1.77 1.17
N TYR A 145 -5.01 1.00 1.42
CA TYR A 145 -6.33 1.52 1.75
C TYR A 145 -6.34 2.29 3.08
N ASP A 146 -5.55 1.86 4.05
CA ASP A 146 -5.34 2.60 5.29
C ASP A 146 -4.71 3.96 5.04
N HIS A 147 -3.70 4.03 4.18
CA HIS A 147 -3.01 5.27 3.87
C HIS A 147 -3.95 6.33 3.30
N ILE A 148 -4.86 5.95 2.39
CA ILE A 148 -5.85 6.89 1.87
C ILE A 148 -6.95 7.25 2.89
N SER A 149 -6.97 6.56 4.03
CA SER A 149 -7.87 6.81 5.17
C SER A 149 -7.15 7.52 6.33
N GLY A 150 -5.92 8.01 6.13
CA GLY A 150 -5.13 8.70 7.18
C GLY A 150 -4.53 7.78 8.25
N LEU A 151 -4.47 6.47 7.96
CA LEU A 151 -3.95 5.45 8.84
C LEU A 151 -2.61 4.90 8.32
N VAL A 152 -1.80 4.39 9.24
CA VAL A 152 -0.59 3.61 8.96
C VAL A 152 -0.70 2.26 9.68
N PHE A 153 0.08 1.26 9.26
CA PHE A 153 -0.05 -0.09 9.84
C PHE A 153 0.11 -0.14 11.37
N LEU A 154 0.88 0.80 11.95
CA LEU A 154 1.06 0.90 13.40
C LEU A 154 -0.26 1.10 14.15
N ASP A 155 -1.26 1.75 13.53
CA ASP A 155 -2.58 1.96 14.15
C ASP A 155 -3.41 0.67 14.24
N ARG A 156 -2.98 -0.39 13.52
CA ARG A 156 -3.62 -1.71 13.52
C ARG A 156 -2.85 -2.76 14.32
N VAL A 157 -1.68 -2.42 14.83
CA VAL A 157 -0.89 -3.34 15.66
C VAL A 157 -1.57 -3.50 17.02
N ALA A 158 -1.90 -4.73 17.39
CA ALA A 158 -2.64 -5.03 18.61
C ALA A 158 -1.80 -4.83 19.88
N ASN A 159 -0.50 -5.18 19.81
CA ASN A 159 0.41 -5.05 20.94
C ASN A 159 1.78 -4.51 20.49
N ASN A 160 2.41 -3.64 21.28
CA ASN A 160 3.75 -3.14 20.94
C ASN A 160 4.83 -4.23 20.86
N ARG A 161 4.61 -5.41 21.46
CA ARG A 161 5.47 -6.60 21.33
C ARG A 161 5.43 -7.23 19.94
N ASP A 162 4.42 -6.90 19.14
CA ASP A 162 4.29 -7.33 17.75
C ASP A 162 5.09 -6.43 16.79
N LEU A 163 5.79 -5.43 17.32
CA LEU A 163 6.73 -4.60 16.57
C LEU A 163 8.14 -5.16 16.69
N VAL A 164 8.82 -5.30 15.56
CA VAL A 164 10.21 -5.72 15.50
C VAL A 164 11.00 -4.82 14.57
N SER A 165 12.32 -4.76 14.77
CA SER A 165 13.19 -4.13 13.80
C SER A 165 13.19 -4.92 12.48
N GLU A 166 13.39 -4.24 11.35
CA GLU A 166 13.49 -4.90 10.03
C GLU A 166 14.59 -5.95 10.00
N ARG A 167 15.70 -5.73 10.73
CA ARG A 167 16.79 -6.72 10.87
C ARG A 167 16.33 -8.02 11.54
N GLU A 168 15.49 -7.92 12.56
CA GLU A 168 14.93 -9.09 13.25
C GLU A 168 13.95 -9.84 12.34
N TYR A 169 13.06 -9.09 11.69
CA TYR A 169 12.13 -9.64 10.72
C TYR A 169 12.83 -10.46 9.63
N LEU A 170 13.89 -9.90 9.02
CA LEU A 170 14.66 -10.61 8.00
C LEU A 170 15.29 -11.90 8.53
N ARG A 171 15.73 -11.93 9.79
CA ARG A 171 16.21 -13.18 10.40
C ARG A 171 15.09 -14.22 10.53
N LEU A 172 13.90 -13.79 10.95
CA LEU A 172 12.74 -14.67 11.14
C LEU A 172 12.24 -15.29 9.83
N VAL A 173 12.23 -14.53 8.72
CA VAL A 173 11.71 -15.02 7.42
C VAL A 173 12.76 -15.69 6.53
N SER A 174 14.04 -15.60 6.90
CA SER A 174 15.14 -16.28 6.18
C SER A 174 15.57 -17.60 6.84
N ALA A 175 14.97 -17.96 7.98
CA ALA A 175 15.19 -19.22 8.69
C ALA A 175 14.23 -20.30 8.17
#